data_AF-A0A1G8X543-F1
#
_entry.id   AF-A0A1G8X543-F1
#
_cell.length_a   1.000
_cell.length_b   1.000
_cell.length_c   1.000
_cell.angle_alpha   90.00
_cell.angle_beta   90.00
_cell.angle_gamma   90.00
#
_symmetry.space_group_name_H-M   'P 1'
#
loop_
_entity.id
_entity.type
_entity.pdbx_description
1 polymer ?
#
loop_
_entity_poly.entity_id
_entity_poly.type
_entity_poly.pdbx_seq_one_letter_code
_entity_poly.pdbx_strand_id
1 'polypeptide(L)' 'MLLVHIKKYYESTTGEVIPTDQYDALHISPVHIHKNKVSHKKAILTLGKEIVQHIRTHHNPYIEYHADFQSEQIATEH' A
#
# COMPACT_ATOMS: atom_id res chain seq x y z
N MET A 1 -1.69 12.74 -1.93
CA MET A 1 -0.73 12.26 -2.94
C MET A 1 -0.14 10.91 -2.55
N LEU A 2 0.54 10.81 -1.40
CA LEU A 2 1.25 9.58 -0.99
C LEU A 2 0.47 8.26 -1.18
N LEU A 3 -0.76 8.13 -0.68
CA LEU A 3 -1.54 6.90 -0.82
C LEU A 3 -1.84 6.51 -2.28
N VAL A 4 -2.00 7.49 -3.18
CA VAL A 4 -2.19 7.21 -4.61
C VAL A 4 -0.90 6.63 -5.21
N HIS A 5 0.26 7.10 -4.76
CA HIS A 5 1.54 6.52 -5.19
C HIS A 5 1.77 5.15 -4.58
N ILE A 6 1.39 4.92 -3.32
CA ILE A 6 1.47 3.59 -2.69
C ILE A 6 0.63 2.58 -3.47
N LYS A 7 -0.62 2.93 -3.83
CA LYS A 7 -1.47 2.11 -4.72
C LYS A 7 -0.73 1.77 -6.01
N LYS A 8 -0.30 2.79 -6.77
CA LYS A 8 0.39 2.59 -8.05
C LYS A 8 1.64 1.73 -7.92
N TYR A 9 2.43 1.95 -6.86
CA TYR A 9 3.63 1.17 -6.60
C TYR A 9 3.32 -0.30 -6.36
N TYR A 10 2.32 -0.58 -5.52
CA TYR A 10 1.84 -1.94 -5.30
C TYR A 10 1.41 -2.58 -6.62
N GLU A 11 0.51 -1.93 -7.37
CA GLU A 11 -0.01 -2.47 -8.65
C GLU A 11 1.10 -2.71 -9.68
N SER A 12 2.09 -1.82 -9.73
CA SER A 12 3.24 -1.97 -10.64
C SER A 12 4.19 -3.10 -10.23
N THR A 13 4.29 -3.40 -8.93
CA THR A 13 5.24 -4.39 -8.38
C THR A 13 4.63 -5.80 -8.37
N THR A 14 3.34 -5.92 -8.08
CA THR A 14 2.65 -7.23 -7.99
C THR A 14 1.94 -7.60 -9.29
N GLY A 15 1.62 -6.63 -10.15
CA GLY A 15 0.77 -6.82 -11.33
C GLY A 15 -0.72 -6.94 -10.98
N GLU A 16 -1.09 -6.82 -9.71
CA GLU A 16 -2.48 -6.86 -9.24
C GLU A 16 -3.11 -5.47 -9.29
N VAL A 17 -4.41 -5.40 -9.59
CA VAL A 17 -5.15 -4.13 -9.58
C VAL A 17 -5.94 -4.03 -8.28
N ILE A 18 -5.79 -2.90 -7.57
CA ILE A 18 -6.57 -2.63 -6.37
C ILE A 18 -7.86 -1.89 -6.77
N PRO A 19 -9.05 -2.53 -6.63
CA PRO A 19 -10.32 -1.84 -6.83
C PRO A 19 -10.52 -0.79 -5.73
N THR A 20 -10.91 0.41 -6.13
CA THR A 20 -11.05 1.59 -5.26
C THR A 20 -12.40 2.28 -5.44
N ASP A 21 -13.46 1.51 -5.63
CA ASP A 21 -14.78 2.01 -6.01
C ASP A 21 -15.33 3.06 -5.03
N GLN A 22 -15.11 2.87 -3.72
CA GLN A 22 -15.59 3.85 -2.74
C GLN A 22 -14.76 5.13 -2.76
N TYR A 23 -13.44 5.02 -2.94
CA TYR A 23 -12.60 6.20 -3.13
C TYR A 23 -12.98 6.97 -4.40
N ASP A 24 -13.21 6.26 -5.50
CA ASP A 24 -13.55 6.85 -6.81
C ASP A 24 -14.92 7.55 -6.77
N ALA A 25 -15.89 6.97 -6.05
CA ALA A 25 -17.21 7.57 -5.81
C ALA A 25 -17.17 8.89 -4.99
N LEU A 26 -16.08 9.17 -4.27
CA LEU A 26 -15.93 10.46 -3.57
C LEU A 26 -15.59 11.61 -4.53
N HIS A 27 -15.14 11.30 -5.75
CA HIS A 27 -14.67 12.28 -6.72
C HIS A 27 -13.63 13.26 -6.13
N ILE A 28 -12.76 12.76 -5.24
CA ILE A 28 -11.67 13.52 -4.61
C ILE A 28 -10.34 12.92 -5.04
N SER A 29 -9.65 13.61 -5.94
CA SER A 29 -8.24 13.35 -6.22
C SER A 29 -7.33 14.35 -5.51
N PRO A 30 -6.04 14.04 -5.30
CA PRO A 30 -5.18 14.94 -4.58
C PRO A 30 -4.78 16.22 -5.35
N VAL A 31 -5.16 16.37 -6.63
CA VAL A 31 -5.03 17.64 -7.36
C VAL A 31 -6.14 18.65 -7.00
N HIS A 32 -7.22 18.22 -6.35
CA HIS A 32 -8.34 19.07 -5.97
C HIS A 32 -8.03 19.95 -4.74
N ILE A 33 -6.99 20.77 -4.79
CA ILE A 33 -6.50 21.58 -3.65
C ILE A 33 -7.53 22.57 -3.09
N HIS A 34 -8.58 22.87 -3.85
CA HIS A 34 -9.66 23.78 -3.46
C HIS A 34 -10.83 23.08 -2.75
N LYS A 35 -10.85 21.74 -2.68
CA LYS A 35 -11.89 21.02 -1.93
C LYS A 35 -11.61 21.06 -0.43
N ASN A 36 -12.67 20.89 0.36
CA ASN A 36 -12.57 21.05 1.80
C ASN A 36 -11.72 19.94 2.46
N LYS A 37 -11.11 20.28 3.61
CA LYS A 37 -10.21 19.38 4.35
C LYS A 37 -10.89 18.07 4.78
N VAL A 38 -12.18 18.11 5.10
CA VAL A 38 -12.95 16.93 5.54
C VAL A 38 -13.09 15.92 4.40
N SER A 39 -13.38 16.39 3.18
CA SER A 39 -13.46 15.56 1.97
C SER A 39 -12.11 14.90 1.67
N HIS A 40 -11.00 15.63 1.79
CA HIS A 40 -9.66 15.03 1.63
C HIS A 40 -9.36 13.98 2.69
N LYS A 41 -9.71 14.23 3.96
CA LYS A 41 -9.55 13.24 5.04
C LYS A 41 -10.36 11.98 4.77
N LYS A 42 -11.62 12.13 4.35
CA LYS A 42 -12.49 11.00 3.98
C LYS A 42 -11.88 10.20 2.83
N ALA A 43 -11.36 10.87 1.82
CA ALA A 43 -10.72 10.22 0.67
C ALA A 43 -9.47 9.41 1.08
N ILE A 44 -8.62 9.97 1.93
CA ILE A 44 -7.42 9.29 2.47
C ILE A 44 -7.81 8.03 3.24
N LEU A 45 -8.79 8.13 4.16
CA LEU A 45 -9.21 7.00 4.98
C LEU A 45 -9.87 5.89 4.14
N THR A 46 -10.67 6.28 3.15
CA THR A 46 -11.34 5.34 2.25
C THR A 46 -10.33 4.58 1.39
N LEU A 47 -9.40 5.30 0.75
CA LEU A 47 -8.35 4.69 -0.07
C LEU A 47 -7.44 3.77 0.74
N GLY A 48 -7.03 4.21 1.94
CA GLY A 48 -6.20 3.38 2.81
C GLY A 48 -6.89 2.09 3.25
N LYS A 49 -8.19 2.16 3.55
CA LYS A 49 -8.99 0.97 3.90
C LYS A 49 -9.05 -0.03 2.75
N GLU A 50 -9.33 0.44 1.52
CA GLU A 50 -9.44 -0.42 0.35
C GLU A 50 -8.11 -1.10 -0.01
N ILE A 51 -7.00 -0.35 0.06
CA ILE A 51 -5.65 -0.92 -0.14
C ILE A 51 -5.37 -2.02 0.89
N VAL A 52 -5.52 -1.73 2.19
CA VAL A 52 -5.23 -2.72 3.25
C VAL A 52 -6.14 -3.94 3.15
N GLN A 53 -7.42 -3.74 2.84
CA GLN A 53 -8.36 -4.83 2.66
C GLN A 53 -7.95 -5.72 1.49
N HIS A 54 -7.60 -5.13 0.34
CA HIS A 54 -7.15 -5.89 -0.83
C HIS A 54 -5.86 -6.68 -0.55
N ILE A 55 -4.87 -6.03 0.08
CA ILE A 55 -3.62 -6.70 0.44
C ILE A 55 -3.90 -7.87 1.37
N ARG A 56 -4.73 -7.69 2.41
CA ARG A 56 -5.03 -8.77 3.36
C ARG A 56 -5.80 -9.95 2.76
N THR A 57 -6.58 -9.73 1.71
CA THR A 57 -7.34 -10.80 1.06
C THR A 57 -6.51 -11.58 0.04
N HIS A 58 -5.54 -10.94 -0.63
CA HIS A 58 -4.73 -11.56 -1.69
C HIS A 58 -3.35 -12.01 -1.19
N HIS A 59 -2.80 -11.28 -0.21
CA HIS A 59 -1.57 -11.64 0.49
C HIS A 59 -1.88 -11.95 1.94
N ASN A 60 -1.60 -13.18 2.36
CA ASN A 60 -1.60 -13.53 3.76
C ASN A 60 -0.42 -12.79 4.46
N PRO A 61 -0.68 -11.84 5.38
CA PRO A 61 0.39 -11.10 6.06
C PRO A 61 1.10 -11.93 7.15
N TYR A 62 0.80 -13.23 7.27
CA TYR A 62 1.76 -14.17 7.86
C TYR A 62 2.95 -14.28 6.91
N ILE A 63 3.81 -13.26 6.98
CA ILE A 63 5.14 -13.26 6.42
C ILE A 63 5.80 -14.57 6.87
N GLU A 64 5.98 -15.48 5.91
CA GLU A 64 7.06 -16.44 5.91
C GLU A 64 8.33 -15.58 6.06
N TYR A 65 8.81 -15.47 7.31
CA TYR A 65 10.11 -14.92 7.61
C TYR A 65 11.09 -15.84 6.86
N HIS A 66 11.40 -15.49 5.61
CA HIS A 66 12.55 -16.04 4.93
C HIS A 66 13.74 -15.59 5.78
N ALA A 67 14.20 -16.51 6.63
CA ALA A 67 15.36 -16.33 7.48
C ALA A 67 16.61 -16.34 6.60
N ASP A 68 16.73 -15.37 5.70
CA ASP A 68 18.00 -15.01 5.09
C ASP A 68 18.79 -14.18 6.11
N PHE A 69 19.03 -14.77 7.29
CA PHE A 69 20.29 -14.51 7.97
C PHE A 69 21.34 -15.22 7.13
N GLN A 70 21.91 -14.46 6.20
CA GLN A 70 23.16 -14.82 5.56
C GLN A 70 24.09 -15.33 6.65
N SER A 71 24.39 -16.62 6.58
CA SER A 71 25.48 -17.24 7.30
C SER A 71 26.76 -16.59 6.80
N GLU A 72 27.12 -15.44 7.35
CA GLU A 72 28.50 -14.98 7.36
C GLU A 72 29.28 -16.05 8.09
N GLN A 73 29.94 -16.93 7.33
CA GLN A 73 31.05 -17.71 7.83
C GLN A 73 32.09 -16.72 8.34
N ILE A 74 32.06 -16.44 9.64
CA ILE A 74 33.16 -15.77 10.31
C ILE A 74 34.34 -16.73 10.21
N ALA A 75 35.25 -16.43 9.28
CA ALA A 75 36.56 -17.06 9.21
C ALA A 75 37.26 -16.82 10.55
N THR A 76 37.45 -17.88 11.33
CA THR A 76 38.38 -17.87 12.45
C THR A 76 39.80 -17.85 11.88
N GLU A 77 40.45 -16.70 11.89
CA GLU A 77 41.89 -16.61 11.71
C GLU A 77 42.59 -17.22 12.94
N HIS A 78 43.52 -18.12 12.67
CA HIS A 78 44.35 -18.87 13.62
C HIS A 78 45.76 -18.27 13.68
#